data_AF-A0A7S1JCB8-F1
#
_entry.id   AF-A0A7S1JCB8-F1
#
_cell.length_a   1.000
_cell.length_b   1.000
_cell.length_c   1.000
_cell.angle_alpha   90.00
_cell.angle_beta   90.00
_cell.angle_gamma   90.00
#
_symmetry.space_group_name_H-M   'P 1'
#
loop_
_entity.id
_entity.type
_entity.pdbx_description
1 polymer ?
#
loop_
_entity_poly.entity_id
_entity_poly.type
_entity_poly.pdbx_seq_one_letter_code
_entity_poly.pdbx_strand_id
1 'polypeptide(L)'
;DSGCTIVSCQVQGAREDGIYVEGLHSKVRVEHSEIRGCKHGMWVVAAHPIVKGNCFMDNAEHIRLATRSCVPILRDNSMSMSMPTLIPVSSDLRPREAVGTVEAVETV
;
A
#
# COMPACT_ATOMS: atom_id res chain seq x y z
N ASP A 1 -12.94 -26.91 -13.08
CA ASP A 1 -12.63 -25.66 -12.37
C ASP A 1 -11.14 -25.32 -12.47
N SER A 2 -10.75 -24.55 -13.48
CA SER A 2 -9.45 -23.88 -13.52
C SER A 2 -9.57 -22.58 -12.72
N GLY A 3 -9.14 -22.59 -11.46
CA GLY A 3 -9.04 -21.40 -10.62
C GLY A 3 -7.60 -20.91 -10.53
N CYS A 4 -7.39 -19.60 -10.51
CA CYS A 4 -6.08 -19.01 -10.24
C CYS A 4 -5.97 -18.67 -8.75
N THR A 5 -4.81 -18.94 -8.15
CA THR A 5 -4.54 -18.65 -6.73
C THR A 5 -3.21 -17.93 -6.60
N ILE A 6 -3.23 -16.73 -6.02
CA ILE A 6 -2.08 -15.89 -5.71
C ILE A 6 -1.99 -15.83 -4.18
N VAL A 7 -0.88 -16.29 -3.61
CA VAL A 7 -0.72 -16.39 -2.15
C VAL A 7 0.65 -15.92 -1.72
N SER A 8 0.72 -15.17 -0.62
CA SER A 8 1.97 -14.74 0.01
C SER A 8 2.92 -14.03 -0.96
N CYS A 9 2.36 -13.21 -1.84
CA CYS A 9 3.12 -12.43 -2.81
C CYS A 9 3.31 -10.99 -2.33
N GLN A 10 4.37 -10.34 -2.82
CA GLN A 10 4.59 -8.90 -2.70
C GLN A 10 4.48 -8.28 -4.10
N VAL A 11 3.54 -7.37 -4.28
CA VAL A 11 3.29 -6.66 -5.53
C VAL A 11 3.46 -5.17 -5.27
N GLN A 12 4.39 -4.51 -5.95
CA GLN A 12 4.70 -3.12 -5.68
C GLN A 12 5.04 -2.28 -6.91
N GLY A 13 4.65 -1.00 -6.87
CA GLY A 13 5.11 0.03 -7.80
C GLY A 13 4.60 -0.12 -9.23
N ALA A 14 3.50 -0.84 -9.45
CA ALA A 14 2.90 -0.93 -10.77
C ALA A 14 2.30 0.42 -11.16
N ARG A 15 2.57 0.87 -12.39
CA ARG A 15 2.03 2.15 -12.90
C ARG A 15 0.51 2.15 -12.96
N GLU A 16 -0.08 0.98 -13.23
CA GLU A 16 -1.54 0.78 -13.25
C GLU A 16 -1.96 -0.18 -12.14
N ASP A 17 -2.33 -1.41 -12.48
CA ASP A 17 -2.85 -2.38 -11.53
C ASP A 17 -1.73 -3.23 -10.94
N GLY A 18 -1.76 -3.44 -9.62
CA GLY A 18 -0.92 -4.46 -9.00
C GLY A 18 -1.33 -5.85 -9.46
N ILE A 19 -2.63 -6.15 -9.32
CA ILE A 19 -3.23 -7.40 -9.78
C ILE A 19 -4.43 -7.08 -10.67
N TYR A 20 -4.35 -7.48 -11.94
CA TYR A 20 -5.47 -7.40 -12.88
C TYR A 20 -6.05 -8.79 -13.11
N VAL A 21 -7.37 -8.93 -12.92
CA VAL A 21 -8.10 -10.18 -13.12
C VAL A 21 -9.24 -9.94 -14.08
N GLU A 22 -9.23 -10.67 -15.19
CA GLU A 22 -10.31 -10.71 -16.16
C GLU A 22 -10.66 -12.15 -16.48
N GLY A 23 -11.95 -12.49 -16.41
CA GLY A 23 -12.41 -13.82 -16.81
C GLY A 23 -13.85 -14.07 -16.41
N LEU A 24 -14.69 -14.33 -17.40
CA LEU A 24 -16.11 -14.62 -17.21
C LEU A 24 -16.28 -15.85 -16.31
N HIS A 25 -16.84 -15.66 -15.13
CA HIS A 25 -17.09 -16.72 -14.13
C HIS A 25 -15.83 -17.39 -13.52
N SER A 26 -14.62 -16.91 -13.81
CA SER A 26 -13.39 -17.46 -13.24
C SER A 26 -13.32 -17.22 -11.73
N LYS A 27 -12.98 -18.26 -10.96
CA LYS A 27 -12.68 -18.13 -9.52
C LYS A 27 -11.22 -17.73 -9.36
N VAL A 28 -10.98 -16.60 -8.72
CA VAL A 28 -9.62 -16.14 -8.40
C VAL A 28 -9.49 -15.91 -6.91
N ARG A 29 -8.43 -16.47 -6.31
CA ARG A 29 -8.10 -16.32 -4.90
C ARG A 29 -6.84 -15.50 -4.77
N VAL A 30 -6.89 -14.43 -3.98
CA VAL A 30 -5.73 -13.63 -3.61
C VAL A 30 -5.66 -13.62 -2.09
N GLU A 31 -4.62 -14.22 -1.52
CA GLU A 31 -4.54 -14.39 -0.07
C GLU A 31 -3.19 -14.02 0.52
N HIS A 32 -3.19 -13.48 1.74
CA HIS A 32 -2.00 -13.23 2.55
C HIS A 32 -0.88 -12.48 1.82
N SER A 33 -1.24 -11.60 0.87
CA SER A 33 -0.31 -10.88 0.01
C SER A 33 -0.26 -9.40 0.39
N GLU A 34 0.86 -8.76 0.06
CA GLU A 34 1.06 -7.32 0.21
C GLU A 34 1.04 -6.65 -1.16
N ILE A 35 0.21 -5.62 -1.31
CA ILE A 35 -0.03 -4.95 -2.59
C ILE A 35 0.09 -3.44 -2.36
N ARG A 36 1.11 -2.80 -2.94
CA ARG A 36 1.50 -1.43 -2.58
C ARG A 36 1.85 -0.52 -3.76
N GLY A 37 1.47 0.75 -3.66
CA GLY A 37 2.00 1.78 -4.54
C GLY A 37 1.53 1.67 -5.99
N CYS A 38 0.33 1.12 -6.21
CA CYS A 38 -0.26 0.96 -7.54
C CYS A 38 -1.40 1.97 -7.75
N LYS A 39 -1.82 2.21 -9.01
CA LYS A 39 -3.06 2.96 -9.28
C LYS A 39 -4.26 2.20 -8.72
N HIS A 40 -4.41 0.93 -9.07
CA HIS A 40 -5.33 0.03 -8.38
C HIS A 40 -4.52 -1.10 -7.74
N GLY A 41 -4.70 -1.37 -6.46
CA GLY A 41 -4.07 -2.52 -5.82
C GLY A 41 -4.52 -3.80 -6.51
N MET A 42 -5.83 -3.95 -6.68
CA MET A 42 -6.42 -4.99 -7.50
C MET A 42 -7.60 -4.47 -8.32
N TRP A 43 -7.64 -4.81 -9.61
CA TRP A 43 -8.80 -4.58 -10.48
C TRP A 43 -9.35 -5.92 -10.99
N VAL A 44 -10.63 -6.16 -10.72
CA VAL A 44 -11.34 -7.39 -11.12
C VAL A 44 -12.47 -7.08 -12.08
N VAL A 45 -12.50 -7.77 -13.22
CA VAL A 45 -13.52 -7.63 -14.27
C VAL A 45 -14.16 -9.00 -14.53
N ALA A 46 -15.49 -9.07 -14.37
CA ALA A 46 -16.32 -10.23 -14.68
C ALA A 46 -15.96 -11.58 -14.00
N ALA A 47 -15.09 -11.58 -12.99
CA ALA A 47 -14.65 -12.77 -12.25
C ALA A 47 -15.29 -12.90 -10.84
N HIS A 48 -15.05 -14.02 -10.17
CA HIS A 48 -15.44 -14.32 -8.79
C HIS A 48 -14.22 -14.23 -7.86
N PRO A 49 -13.89 -13.04 -7.32
CA PRO A 49 -12.71 -12.88 -6.46
C PRO A 49 -13.00 -13.32 -5.02
N ILE A 50 -12.04 -14.03 -4.44
CA ILE A 50 -11.91 -14.26 -3.00
C ILE A 50 -10.61 -13.59 -2.57
N VAL A 51 -10.71 -12.51 -1.82
CA VAL A 51 -9.59 -11.68 -1.38
C VAL A 51 -9.52 -11.79 0.13
N LYS A 52 -8.51 -12.49 0.66
CA LYS A 52 -8.44 -12.78 2.09
C LYS A 52 -7.09 -12.47 2.72
N GLY A 53 -7.08 -11.76 3.84
CA GLY A 53 -5.85 -11.63 4.64
C GLY A 53 -4.76 -10.79 3.97
N ASN A 54 -5.11 -9.97 2.97
CA ASN A 54 -4.13 -9.16 2.24
C ASN A 54 -3.91 -7.79 2.90
N CYS A 55 -2.76 -7.18 2.63
CA CYS A 55 -2.43 -5.83 3.02
C CYS A 55 -2.34 -4.94 1.78
N PHE A 56 -3.25 -3.97 1.65
CA PHE A 56 -3.23 -2.98 0.57
C PHE A 56 -2.75 -1.63 1.10
N MET A 57 -1.59 -1.16 0.64
CA MET A 57 -0.97 0.08 1.14
C MET A 57 -0.72 1.06 -0.01
N ASP A 58 -0.94 2.35 0.18
CA ASP A 58 -0.50 3.40 -0.76
C ASP A 58 -0.94 3.20 -2.21
N ASN A 59 -2.08 2.54 -2.42
CA ASN A 59 -2.69 2.42 -3.74
C ASN A 59 -3.68 3.58 -3.92
N ALA A 60 -3.79 4.14 -5.13
CA ALA A 60 -4.75 5.22 -5.37
C ALA A 60 -6.19 4.72 -5.19
N GLU A 61 -6.46 3.49 -5.62
CA GLU A 61 -7.64 2.69 -5.28
C GLU A 61 -7.17 1.32 -4.77
N HIS A 62 -7.62 0.85 -3.62
CA HIS A 62 -7.18 -0.45 -3.10
C HIS A 62 -7.73 -1.62 -3.93
N ILE A 63 -9.05 -1.67 -4.09
CA ILE A 63 -9.73 -2.71 -4.85
C ILE A 63 -10.82 -2.08 -5.72
N ARG A 64 -10.79 -2.38 -7.02
CA ARG A 64 -11.81 -2.01 -7.99
C ARG A 64 -12.51 -3.27 -8.50
N LEU A 65 -13.84 -3.32 -8.34
CA LEU A 65 -14.65 -4.48 -8.74
C LEU A 65 -15.65 -4.08 -9.83
N ALA A 66 -15.52 -4.68 -11.00
CA ALA A 66 -16.43 -4.56 -12.14
C ALA A 66 -17.05 -5.92 -12.45
N THR A 67 -17.75 -6.49 -11.46
CA THR A 67 -18.36 -7.82 -11.53
C THR A 67 -19.88 -7.69 -11.74
N ARG A 68 -20.40 -8.17 -12.88
CA ARG A 68 -21.82 -7.98 -13.24
C ARG A 68 -22.78 -9.04 -12.67
N SER A 69 -22.30 -10.22 -12.29
CA SER A 69 -23.15 -11.35 -11.84
C SER A 69 -22.50 -12.21 -10.75
N CYS A 70 -21.56 -11.63 -10.00
CA CYS A 70 -20.69 -12.36 -9.08
C CYS A 70 -20.67 -11.64 -7.73
N VAL A 71 -20.75 -12.39 -6.63
CA VAL A 71 -20.59 -11.84 -5.29
C VAL A 71 -19.11 -11.97 -4.88
N PRO A 72 -18.37 -10.87 -4.76
CA PRO A 72 -16.98 -10.91 -4.28
C PRO A 72 -16.95 -11.29 -2.79
N ILE A 73 -15.91 -12.02 -2.38
CA ILE A 73 -15.64 -12.29 -0.97
C ILE A 73 -14.39 -11.51 -0.57
N LEU A 74 -14.56 -10.49 0.26
CA LEU A 74 -13.47 -9.72 0.85
C LEU A 74 -13.45 -9.96 2.35
N ARG A 75 -12.40 -10.56 2.88
CA ARG A 75 -12.35 -10.94 4.30
C ARG A 75 -10.97 -10.70 4.90
N ASP A 76 -10.92 -10.21 6.13
CA ASP A 76 -9.67 -10.07 6.89
C ASP A 76 -8.57 -9.25 6.16
N ASN A 77 -8.94 -8.36 5.23
CA ASN A 77 -7.97 -7.53 4.51
C ASN A 77 -7.72 -6.22 5.28
N SER A 78 -6.47 -5.78 5.30
CA SER A 78 -6.06 -4.46 5.79
C SER A 78 -5.90 -3.49 4.62
N MET A 79 -6.43 -2.28 4.74
CA MET A 79 -6.33 -1.23 3.73
C MET A 79 -5.90 0.07 4.41
N SER A 80 -4.80 0.66 3.95
CA SER A 80 -4.31 1.93 4.46
C SER A 80 -3.80 2.82 3.35
N MET A 81 -4.18 4.09 3.38
CA MET A 81 -3.48 5.13 2.64
C MET A 81 -2.45 5.76 3.55
N SER A 82 -1.16 5.75 3.19
CA SER A 82 -0.28 6.77 3.75
C SER A 82 -0.57 8.08 3.03
N MET A 83 -0.94 9.10 3.80
CA MET A 83 -0.67 10.46 3.36
C MET A 83 0.85 10.58 3.27
N PRO A 84 1.42 11.12 2.18
CA PRO A 84 2.80 11.55 2.24
C PRO A 84 2.89 12.54 3.40
N THR A 85 3.52 12.13 4.49
CA THR A 85 3.87 13.05 5.56
C THR A 85 4.99 13.90 4.96
N LEU A 86 4.61 15.00 4.32
CA LEU A 86 5.53 16.10 4.10
C LEU A 86 5.91 16.56 5.50
N ILE A 87 7.01 16.07 6.05
CA ILE A 87 7.67 16.79 7.14
C ILE A 87 8.19 18.06 6.46
N PRO A 88 7.62 19.24 6.72
CA PRO A 88 8.20 20.46 6.18
C PRO A 88 9.59 20.60 6.81
N VAL A 89 10.62 20.34 6.02
CA VAL A 89 11.97 20.75 6.38
C VAL A 89 11.97 22.27 6.23
N SER A 90 11.64 22.98 7.31
CA SER A 90 11.79 24.43 7.34
C SER A 90 13.25 24.75 7.09
N SER A 91 13.52 25.38 5.95
CA SER A 91 14.85 25.85 5.55
C SER A 91 15.35 27.05 6.39
N ASP A 92 14.69 27.38 7.51
CA ASP A 92 14.97 28.57 8.32
C ASP A 92 15.71 28.29 9.65
N LEU A 93 16.21 27.07 9.86
CA LEU A 93 17.20 26.86 10.93
C LEU A 93 18.57 27.38 10.49
N ARG A 94 18.73 28.71 10.51
CA ARG A 94 20.07 29.30 10.62
C ARG A 94 20.71 28.76 11.90
N PRO A 95 22.01 28.42 11.91
CA PRO A 95 22.71 28.10 13.14
C PRO A 95 22.58 29.32 14.06
N ARG A 96 21.88 29.18 15.19
CA ARG A 96 22.04 30.14 16.29
C ARG A 96 23.49 30.04 16.73
N GLU A 97 24.23 31.13 16.53
CA GLU A 97 25.58 31.32 17.05
C GLU A 97 25.59 30.90 18.51
N ALA A 98 26.40 29.89 18.83
CA ALA A 98 26.71 29.54 20.21
C ALA A 98 27.63 30.64 20.76
N VAL A 99 27.03 31.71 21.27
CA VAL A 99 27.73 32.68 22.12
C VAL A 99 27.80 32.10 23.53
N GLY A 100 29.02 31.80 23.98
CA GLY A 100 29.26 31.32 25.33
C GLY A 100 30.66 30.75 25.50
N THR A 101 31.65 31.64 25.60
CA THR A 101 32.98 31.37 26.13
C THR A 101 32.89 30.69 27.50
N VAL A 102 33.52 29.54 27.65
CA VAL A 102 33.80 28.95 28.97
C VAL A 102 35.27 29.22 29.28
N GLU A 103 35.51 30.14 30.21
CA GLU A 103 36.81 30.35 30.82
C GLU A 103 37.18 29.12 31.66
N ALA A 104 38.37 28.58 31.44
CA ALA A 104 38.95 27.56 32.30
C ALA A 104 39.30 28.19 33.65
N VAL A 105 38.55 27.83 34.69
CA VAL A 105 38.91 28.15 36.07
C VAL A 105 39.84 27.04 36.57
N GLU A 106 41.13 27.34 36.65
CA GLU A 106 42.05 26.59 37.52
C GLU A 106 41.69 26.88 38.97
N THR A 107 41.56 25.84 39.80
CA THR A 107 41.56 26.00 41.25
C THR A 107 42.41 24.91 41.93
N VAL A 108 43.53 25.41 42.47
CA VAL A 108 44.36 25.03 43.63
C VAL A 108 44.84 23.59 43.79
#